data_AF-A0A7K3F0A2-F1
#
_entry.id   AF-A0A7K3F0A2-F1
#
_cell.length_a   1.000
_cell.length_b   1.000
_cell.length_c   1.000
_cell.angle_alpha   90.00
_cell.angle_beta   90.00
_cell.angle_gamma   90.00
#
_symmetry.space_group_name_H-M   'P 1'
#
loop_
_entity.id
_entity.type
_entity.pdbx_description
1 polymer ?
#
loop_
_entity_poly.entity_id
_entity_poly.type
_entity_poly.pdbx_seq_one_letter_code
_entity_poly.pdbx_strand_id
1 'polypeptide(L)'
;MQPQDVAPRPAPPSASSADPVVDVEQAEAALVEHYPRLARLAYLVLPPGLGRSRRVLTAHALTQRALPRNRTTTPVIPAQSAGREVDPGYALIRLRVVRTALEAGRPLRRRALPRRSQLPPLLPHVRGLKLFPRSGGADELALDQRLSALSGPARAAYVLRGLEGLSDDGVRHLLRAAGAEDVDGALREAGALPDEPALLGSPEFDPCSLQARPTDLMRRRQHTRAALVAGA
;
A
#
# COMPACT_ATOMS: atom_id res chain seq x y z
N MET A 1 39.71 53.05 28.76
CA MET A 1 38.47 52.31 28.44
C MET A 1 38.57 51.87 26.98
N GLN A 2 39.15 50.69 26.72
CA GLN A 2 39.21 50.11 25.37
C GLN A 2 38.06 49.10 25.22
N PRO A 3 37.36 49.04 24.07
CA PRO A 3 36.33 48.05 23.83
C PRO A 3 36.99 46.71 23.46
N GLN A 4 36.63 45.64 24.17
CA GLN A 4 37.03 44.28 23.83
C GLN A 4 36.22 43.80 22.63
N ASP A 5 36.93 43.39 21.59
CA ASP A 5 36.41 42.76 20.39
C ASP A 5 36.02 41.31 20.72
N VAL A 6 34.72 41.01 20.66
CA VAL A 6 34.17 39.68 20.92
C VAL A 6 34.14 38.91 19.59
N ALA A 7 35.09 38.00 19.41
CA ALA A 7 35.11 37.09 18.27
C ALA A 7 33.86 36.19 18.25
N PRO A 8 33.17 36.03 17.11
CA PRO A 8 32.02 35.14 17.00
C PRO A 8 32.47 33.67 17.13
N ARG A 9 31.76 32.94 17.99
CA ARG A 9 31.97 31.51 18.23
C ARG A 9 31.60 30.72 16.96
N PRO A 10 32.42 29.75 16.51
CA PRO A 10 32.07 28.94 15.35
C PRO A 10 30.79 28.15 15.63
N ALA A 11 29.82 28.29 14.72
CA ALA A 11 28.61 27.48 14.71
C ALA A 11 28.97 25.98 14.58
N PRO A 12 28.21 25.07 15.22
CA PRO A 12 28.46 23.64 15.07
C PRO A 12 28.33 23.25 13.58
N PRO A 13 29.14 22.27 13.11
CA PRO A 13 29.10 21.84 11.73
C PRO A 13 27.69 21.36 11.38
N SER A 14 27.21 21.79 10.21
CA SER A 14 25.97 21.35 9.58
C SER A 14 25.81 19.84 9.72
N ALA A 15 24.69 19.43 10.30
CA ALA A 15 24.35 18.02 10.48
C ALA A 15 24.50 17.28 9.14
N SER A 16 25.38 16.29 9.14
CA SER A 16 25.51 15.31 8.07
C SER A 16 24.14 14.74 7.71
N SER A 17 23.92 14.52 6.41
CA SER A 17 22.76 13.88 5.80
C SER A 17 22.62 12.41 6.25
N ALA A 18 22.44 12.18 7.54
CA ALA A 18 22.17 10.88 8.10
C ALA A 18 20.71 10.52 7.85
N ASP A 19 20.47 9.31 7.39
CA ASP A 19 19.12 8.76 7.23
C ASP A 19 18.35 8.88 8.56
N PRO A 20 17.11 9.41 8.57
CA PRO A 20 16.31 9.47 9.78
C PRO A 20 16.08 8.04 10.29
N VAL A 21 16.37 7.83 11.57
CA VAL A 21 16.09 6.57 12.24
C VAL A 21 14.64 6.61 12.69
N VAL A 22 13.82 5.69 12.21
CA VAL A 22 12.41 5.57 12.61
C VAL A 22 12.29 4.52 13.71
N ASP A 23 11.75 4.93 14.86
CA ASP A 23 11.43 4.00 15.93
C ASP A 23 10.14 3.21 15.61
N VAL A 24 10.01 2.03 16.22
CA VAL A 24 8.86 1.15 16.00
C VAL A 24 7.56 1.83 16.42
N GLU A 25 7.57 2.55 17.55
CA GLU A 25 6.42 3.29 18.05
C GLU A 25 5.94 4.37 17.08
N GLN A 26 6.88 5.10 16.45
CA GLN A 26 6.54 6.10 15.44
C GLN A 26 5.93 5.45 14.19
N ALA A 27 6.50 4.33 13.75
CA ALA A 27 5.97 3.58 12.62
C ALA A 27 4.58 2.97 12.93
N GLU A 28 4.33 2.58 14.19
CA GLU A 28 3.03 2.09 14.65
C GLU A 28 1.99 3.19 14.67
N ALA A 29 2.31 4.35 15.27
CA ALA A 29 1.43 5.51 15.29
C ALA A 29 1.02 5.92 13.88
N ALA A 30 2.00 6.03 12.96
CA ALA A 30 1.76 6.34 11.56
C ALA A 30 0.88 5.30 10.84
N LEU A 31 1.09 4.01 11.15
CA LEU A 31 0.30 2.94 10.56
C LEU A 31 -1.15 3.01 11.02
N VAL A 32 -1.39 3.25 12.31
CA VAL A 32 -2.75 3.37 12.87
C VAL A 32 -3.46 4.60 12.31
N GLU A 33 -2.78 5.76 12.31
CA GLU A 33 -3.33 7.02 11.82
C GLU A 33 -3.71 6.93 10.33
N HIS A 34 -2.87 6.31 9.51
CA HIS A 34 -3.04 6.27 8.07
C HIS A 34 -3.49 4.90 7.53
N TYR A 35 -4.04 4.02 8.39
CA TYR A 35 -4.37 2.65 8.01
C TYR A 35 -5.28 2.54 6.77
N PRO A 36 -6.40 3.28 6.66
CA PRO A 36 -7.27 3.19 5.49
C PRO A 36 -6.56 3.62 4.20
N ARG A 37 -5.72 4.67 4.29
CA ARG A 37 -4.96 5.19 3.16
C ARG A 37 -3.90 4.20 2.68
N LEU A 38 -3.17 3.57 3.60
CA LEU A 38 -2.17 2.54 3.31
C LEU A 38 -2.81 1.26 2.73
N ALA A 39 -3.94 0.82 3.29
CA ALA A 39 -4.69 -0.32 2.76
C ALA A 39 -5.19 -0.05 1.33
N ARG A 40 -5.72 1.15 1.08
CA ARG A 40 -6.14 1.58 -0.26
C ARG A 40 -4.99 1.61 -1.26
N LEU A 41 -3.84 2.16 -0.87
CA LEU A 41 -2.62 2.13 -1.66
C LEU A 41 -2.24 0.68 -2.02
N ALA A 42 -2.22 -0.23 -1.05
CA ALA A 42 -1.93 -1.64 -1.30
C ALA A 42 -2.92 -2.27 -2.29
N TYR A 43 -4.22 -2.04 -2.09
CA TYR A 43 -5.28 -2.60 -2.93
C TYR A 43 -5.18 -2.17 -4.39
N LEU A 44 -4.91 -0.89 -4.64
CA LEU A 44 -4.77 -0.34 -5.98
C LEU A 44 -3.49 -0.82 -6.69
N VAL A 45 -2.40 -1.08 -5.96
CA VAL A 45 -1.15 -1.60 -6.55
C VAL A 45 -1.23 -3.10 -6.87
N LEU A 46 -1.93 -3.86 -6.03
CA LEU A 46 -2.09 -5.31 -6.18
C LEU A 46 -2.69 -5.69 -7.55
N PRO A 47 -2.29 -6.84 -8.11
CA PRO A 47 -2.75 -7.25 -9.42
C PRO A 47 -4.27 -7.53 -9.42
N PRO A 48 -4.97 -7.15 -10.51
CA PRO A 48 -6.42 -7.34 -10.66
C PRO A 48 -6.81 -8.83 -10.68
N GLY A 49 -5.92 -9.71 -11.16
CA GLY A 49 -6.16 -11.16 -11.29
C GLY A 49 -6.38 -11.92 -9.96
N LEU A 50 -6.16 -11.29 -8.80
CA LEU A 50 -6.49 -11.91 -7.51
C LEU A 50 -8.00 -12.04 -7.28
N GLY A 51 -8.81 -11.28 -8.03
CA GLY A 51 -10.23 -11.09 -7.74
C GLY A 51 -10.45 -10.16 -6.56
N ARG A 52 -11.56 -9.41 -6.59
CA ARG A 52 -11.82 -8.28 -5.69
C ARG A 52 -11.70 -8.63 -4.20
N SER A 53 -12.35 -9.70 -3.75
CA SER A 53 -12.32 -10.13 -2.35
C SER A 53 -10.92 -10.52 -1.88
N ARG A 54 -10.16 -11.29 -2.67
CA ARG A 54 -8.80 -11.69 -2.27
C ARG A 54 -7.86 -10.48 -2.28
N ARG A 55 -8.04 -9.54 -3.23
CA ARG A 55 -7.26 -8.29 -3.31
C ARG A 55 -7.43 -7.43 -2.05
N VAL A 56 -8.66 -7.26 -1.56
CA VAL A 56 -8.96 -6.57 -0.27
C VAL A 56 -8.20 -7.21 0.88
N LEU A 57 -8.29 -8.53 0.99
CA LEU A 57 -7.71 -9.27 2.10
C LEU A 57 -6.18 -9.24 2.09
N THR A 58 -5.59 -9.39 0.90
CA THR A 58 -4.15 -9.24 0.71
C THR A 58 -3.73 -7.81 1.05
N ALA A 59 -4.49 -6.78 0.65
CA ALA A 59 -4.17 -5.39 0.97
C ALA A 59 -4.05 -5.14 2.49
N HIS A 60 -5.02 -5.62 3.28
CA HIS A 60 -4.94 -5.54 4.74
C HIS A 60 -3.75 -6.31 5.30
N ALA A 61 -3.52 -7.54 4.84
CA ALA A 61 -2.43 -8.36 5.33
C ALA A 61 -1.05 -7.75 5.05
N LEU A 62 -0.87 -7.14 3.88
CA LEU A 62 0.37 -6.44 3.54
C LEU A 62 0.55 -5.18 4.39
N THR A 63 -0.51 -4.42 4.60
CA THR A 63 -0.49 -3.21 5.43
C THR A 63 -0.12 -3.55 6.87
N GLN A 64 -0.78 -4.54 7.49
CA GLN A 64 -0.50 -4.98 8.86
C GLN A 64 0.92 -5.54 9.02
N ARG A 65 1.46 -6.21 7.98
CA ARG A 65 2.83 -6.76 8.00
C ARG A 65 3.91 -5.73 7.70
N ALA A 66 3.55 -4.49 7.35
CA ALA A 66 4.51 -3.44 7.06
C ALA A 66 5.22 -2.91 8.32
N LEU A 67 4.65 -3.13 9.51
CA LEU A 67 5.21 -2.68 10.77
C LEU A 67 6.62 -3.28 11.01
N PRO A 68 7.64 -2.46 11.32
CA PRO A 68 8.95 -2.96 11.70
C PRO A 68 8.90 -3.79 12.98
N ARG A 69 9.75 -4.83 13.03
CA ARG A 69 9.98 -5.58 14.27
C ARG A 69 11.02 -4.91 15.16
N ASN A 70 11.95 -4.18 14.56
CA ASN A 70 13.06 -3.47 15.20
C ASN A 70 13.21 -2.09 14.57
N ARG A 71 13.88 -1.16 15.27
CA ARG A 71 14.29 0.15 14.73
C ARG A 71 14.90 0.01 13.34
N THR A 72 14.49 0.87 12.42
CA THR A 72 14.90 0.81 11.02
C THR A 72 15.23 2.21 10.51
N THR A 73 16.34 2.34 9.77
CA THR A 73 16.63 3.56 9.01
C THR A 73 15.70 3.68 7.82
N THR A 74 15.14 4.87 7.59
CA THR A 74 14.44 5.19 6.35
C THR A 74 15.42 5.83 5.37
N PRO A 75 15.52 5.34 4.12
CA PRO A 75 16.27 6.09 3.12
C PRO A 75 15.60 7.47 2.96
N VAL A 76 16.36 8.55 3.15
CA VAL A 76 15.85 9.91 2.89
C VAL A 76 15.41 9.95 1.44
N ILE A 77 14.10 10.10 1.20
CA ILE A 77 13.58 10.37 -0.14
C ILE A 77 13.76 11.88 -0.34
N PRO A 78 14.65 12.37 -1.24
CA PRO A 78 15.01 13.79 -1.30
C PRO A 78 13.83 14.74 -1.56
N ALA A 79 12.72 14.24 -2.11
CA ALA A 79 11.50 15.00 -2.31
C ALA A 79 10.70 15.31 -1.02
N GLN A 80 11.10 14.78 0.14
CA GLN A 80 10.48 15.10 1.44
C GLN A 80 10.75 16.54 1.90
N SER A 81 11.71 17.24 1.28
CA SER A 81 12.05 18.63 1.60
C SER A 81 11.19 19.67 0.85
N ALA A 82 10.42 19.26 -0.16
CA ALA A 82 9.57 20.17 -0.94
C ALA A 82 8.11 20.14 -0.43
N GLY A 83 7.86 20.82 0.70
CA GLY A 83 6.56 21.41 0.99
C GLY A 83 5.64 20.72 2.02
N ARG A 84 5.97 19.52 2.51
CA ARG A 84 5.33 18.96 3.71
C ARG A 84 6.30 17.98 4.34
N GLU A 85 6.69 18.22 5.58
CA GLU A 85 7.47 17.26 6.37
C GLU A 85 6.59 16.01 6.54
N VAL A 86 6.75 15.05 5.63
CA VAL A 86 6.00 13.79 5.68
C VAL A 86 6.57 13.01 6.84
N ASP A 87 5.70 12.65 7.79
CA ASP A 87 6.09 11.82 8.93
C ASP A 87 6.96 10.63 8.47
N PRO A 88 8.19 10.49 8.97
CA PRO A 88 9.11 9.46 8.49
C PRO A 88 8.59 8.05 8.82
N GLY A 89 7.75 7.90 9.86
CA GLY A 89 6.99 6.68 10.13
C GLY A 89 6.10 6.30 8.94
N TYR A 90 5.27 7.22 8.48
CA TYR A 90 4.41 7.04 7.33
C TYR A 90 5.20 6.74 6.04
N ALA A 91 6.29 7.47 5.80
CA ALA A 91 7.13 7.24 4.62
C ALA A 91 7.74 5.82 4.60
N LEU A 92 8.20 5.32 5.75
CA LEU A 92 8.69 3.94 5.90
C LEU A 92 7.62 2.92 5.54
N ILE A 93 6.44 3.06 6.15
CA ILE A 93 5.34 2.10 5.98
C ILE A 93 4.84 2.13 4.54
N ARG A 94 4.69 3.31 3.94
CA ARG A 94 4.33 3.48 2.52
C ARG A 94 5.28 2.73 1.60
N LEU A 95 6.59 2.89 1.78
CA LEU A 95 7.59 2.17 0.98
C LEU A 95 7.44 0.65 1.13
N ARG A 96 7.26 0.14 2.35
CA ARG A 96 7.10 -1.30 2.61
C ARG A 96 5.81 -1.86 2.02
N VAL A 97 4.72 -1.12 2.11
CA VAL A 97 3.44 -1.48 1.48
C VAL A 97 3.59 -1.60 -0.02
N VAL A 98 4.19 -0.60 -0.68
CA VAL A 98 4.41 -0.64 -2.14
C VAL A 98 5.33 -1.79 -2.53
N ARG A 99 6.46 -1.96 -1.85
CA ARG A 99 7.40 -3.06 -2.09
C ARG A 99 6.70 -4.42 -2.01
N THR A 100 5.98 -4.67 -0.92
CA THR A 100 5.32 -5.97 -0.71
C THR A 100 4.12 -6.19 -1.64
N ALA A 101 3.42 -5.14 -2.05
CA ALA A 101 2.36 -5.23 -3.06
C ALA A 101 2.91 -5.58 -4.45
N LEU A 102 4.04 -4.98 -4.84
CA LEU A 102 4.75 -5.33 -6.08
C LEU A 102 5.27 -6.77 -6.04
N GLU A 103 5.82 -7.22 -4.92
CA GLU A 103 6.25 -8.61 -4.72
C GLU A 103 5.09 -9.62 -4.82
N ALA A 104 3.93 -9.28 -4.23
CA ALA A 104 2.73 -10.12 -4.27
C ALA A 104 2.22 -10.34 -5.70
N GLY A 105 2.49 -9.40 -6.61
CA GLY A 105 2.15 -9.51 -8.03
C GLY A 105 3.18 -10.25 -8.89
N ARG A 106 4.35 -10.63 -8.36
CA ARG A 106 5.36 -11.37 -9.12
C ARG A 106 4.93 -12.83 -9.34
N PRO A 107 5.20 -13.42 -10.51
CA PRO A 107 4.92 -14.83 -10.75
C PRO A 107 5.71 -15.71 -9.78
N LEU A 108 5.05 -16.76 -9.28
CA LEU A 108 5.71 -17.78 -8.46
C LEU A 108 6.69 -18.56 -9.35
N ARG A 109 7.99 -18.47 -9.05
CA ARG A 109 9.00 -19.29 -9.74
C ARG A 109 8.97 -20.68 -9.13
N ARG A 110 8.89 -21.74 -9.96
CA ARG A 110 8.81 -23.15 -9.52
C ARG A 110 9.89 -23.60 -8.53
N ARG A 111 11.05 -22.94 -8.51
CA ARG A 111 12.21 -23.26 -7.67
C ARG A 111 12.44 -22.30 -6.50
N ALA A 112 11.64 -21.25 -6.37
CA ALA A 112 11.78 -20.28 -5.29
C ALA A 112 10.68 -20.48 -4.26
N LEU A 113 11.04 -20.44 -2.97
CA LEU A 113 10.06 -20.37 -1.90
C LEU A 113 9.24 -19.07 -2.04
N PRO A 114 7.90 -19.13 -1.93
CA PRO A 114 7.06 -17.95 -2.01
C PRO A 114 7.42 -16.97 -0.89
N ARG A 115 7.45 -15.68 -1.20
CA ARG A 115 7.59 -14.64 -0.17
C ARG A 115 6.34 -14.61 0.70
N ARG A 116 6.48 -14.15 1.96
CA ARG A 116 5.32 -13.98 2.86
C ARG A 116 4.23 -13.09 2.26
N SER A 117 4.60 -12.10 1.43
CA SER A 117 3.70 -11.22 0.69
C SER A 117 2.84 -11.95 -0.35
N GLN A 118 3.28 -13.12 -0.82
CA GLN A 118 2.58 -13.94 -1.82
C GLN A 118 1.65 -14.99 -1.20
N LEU A 119 1.79 -15.26 0.11
CA LEU A 119 0.96 -16.23 0.82
C LEU A 119 -0.42 -15.63 1.15
N PRO A 120 -1.52 -16.37 0.93
CA PRO A 120 -2.85 -15.89 1.28
C PRO A 120 -2.95 -15.64 2.80
N PRO A 121 -3.64 -14.59 3.24
CA PRO A 121 -3.82 -14.34 4.66
C PRO A 121 -4.73 -15.40 5.30
N LEU A 122 -4.40 -15.82 6.52
CA LEU A 122 -5.29 -16.60 7.38
C LEU A 122 -6.25 -15.62 8.03
N LEU A 123 -7.45 -15.48 7.47
CA LEU A 123 -8.41 -14.51 7.97
C LEU A 123 -9.37 -15.13 8.95
N PRO A 124 -9.81 -14.38 9.97
CA PRO A 124 -10.93 -14.78 10.79
C PRO A 124 -12.17 -14.90 9.90
N HIS A 125 -12.78 -16.08 9.88
CA HIS A 125 -14.05 -16.32 9.19
C HIS A 125 -15.19 -16.04 10.15
N VAL A 126 -16.06 -15.09 9.80
CA VAL A 126 -17.32 -14.89 10.54
C VAL A 126 -18.32 -15.93 10.04
N ARG A 127 -18.80 -16.81 10.93
CA ARG A 127 -19.81 -17.81 10.56
C ARG A 127 -21.12 -17.11 10.17
N GLY A 128 -21.66 -17.43 9.00
CA GLY A 128 -22.96 -16.94 8.53
C GLY A 128 -22.96 -15.58 7.83
N LEU A 129 -21.82 -14.88 7.78
CA LEU A 129 -21.69 -13.60 7.08
C LEU A 129 -20.56 -13.65 6.05
N LYS A 130 -20.78 -13.00 4.90
CA LYS A 130 -19.78 -12.78 3.87
C LYS A 130 -19.60 -11.28 3.67
N LEU A 131 -18.35 -10.84 3.73
CA LEU A 131 -17.97 -9.46 3.46
C LEU A 131 -17.77 -9.27 1.96
N PHE A 132 -18.39 -8.24 1.41
CA PHE A 132 -18.28 -7.85 0.01
C PHE A 132 -17.71 -6.44 -0.07
N PRO A 133 -16.69 -6.20 -0.91
CA PRO A 133 -16.25 -4.84 -1.22
C PRO A 133 -17.39 -4.05 -1.86
N ARG A 134 -17.39 -2.74 -1.64
CA ARG A 134 -18.31 -1.82 -2.33
C ARG A 134 -18.11 -1.92 -3.83
N SER A 135 -19.21 -1.99 -4.58
CA SER A 135 -19.20 -1.75 -6.02
C SER A 135 -19.32 -0.24 -6.25
N GLY A 136 -18.52 0.33 -7.14
CA GLY A 136 -18.66 1.71 -7.60
C GLY A 136 -19.36 1.77 -8.95
N GLY A 137 -19.29 2.95 -9.56
CA GLY A 137 -19.97 3.29 -10.80
C GLY A 137 -19.18 2.90 -12.05
N ALA A 138 -19.64 3.42 -13.18
CA ALA A 138 -19.00 3.17 -14.47
C ALA A 138 -17.57 3.74 -14.54
N ASP A 139 -17.33 4.88 -13.92
CA ASP A 139 -16.03 5.56 -13.93
C ASP A 139 -14.98 4.80 -13.11
N GLU A 140 -15.35 4.32 -11.93
CA GLU A 140 -14.46 3.46 -11.13
C GLU A 140 -14.19 2.12 -11.81
N LEU A 141 -15.18 1.52 -12.47
CA LEU A 141 -14.97 0.32 -13.27
C LEU A 141 -14.01 0.59 -14.45
N ALA A 142 -14.18 1.71 -15.15
CA ALA A 142 -13.30 2.12 -16.24
C ALA A 142 -11.87 2.39 -15.75
N LEU A 143 -11.72 2.95 -14.54
CA LEU A 143 -10.42 3.12 -13.91
C LEU A 143 -9.80 1.78 -13.51
N ASP A 144 -10.53 0.87 -12.86
CA ASP A 144 -10.03 -0.47 -12.50
C ASP A 144 -9.60 -1.25 -13.75
N GLN A 145 -10.34 -1.14 -14.86
CA GLN A 145 -9.95 -1.71 -16.16
C GLN A 145 -8.65 -1.12 -16.71
N ARG A 146 -8.52 0.21 -16.71
CA ARG A 146 -7.27 0.89 -17.14
C ARG A 146 -6.07 0.49 -16.28
N LEU A 147 -6.24 0.49 -14.96
CA LEU A 147 -5.20 0.02 -14.02
C LEU A 147 -4.87 -1.46 -14.23
N SER A 148 -5.84 -2.28 -14.65
CA SER A 148 -5.61 -3.70 -14.91
C SER A 148 -4.69 -3.97 -16.11
N ALA A 149 -4.67 -3.05 -17.08
CA ALA A 149 -3.80 -3.11 -18.26
C ALA A 149 -2.34 -2.70 -17.96
N LEU A 150 -2.12 -1.96 -16.87
CA LEU A 150 -0.79 -1.50 -16.47
C LEU A 150 0.08 -2.62 -15.86
N SER A 151 1.39 -2.48 -16.06
CA SER A 151 2.39 -3.19 -15.27
C SER A 151 2.27 -2.86 -13.77
N GLY A 152 2.78 -3.75 -12.91
CA GLY A 152 2.77 -3.54 -11.46
C GLY A 152 3.43 -2.23 -11.01
N PRO A 153 4.67 -1.94 -11.46
CA PRO A 153 5.34 -0.67 -11.20
C PRO A 153 4.59 0.54 -11.77
N ALA A 154 3.98 0.44 -12.95
CA ALA A 154 3.21 1.54 -13.53
C ALA A 154 1.93 1.84 -12.74
N ARG A 155 1.19 0.82 -12.28
CA ARG A 155 0.08 1.02 -11.32
C ARG A 155 0.56 1.76 -10.08
N ALA A 156 1.69 1.33 -9.50
CA ALA A 156 2.24 1.99 -8.32
C ALA A 156 2.61 3.45 -8.62
N ALA A 157 3.22 3.76 -9.76
CA ALA A 157 3.49 5.13 -10.17
C ALA A 157 2.22 5.98 -10.26
N TYR A 158 1.20 5.50 -10.97
CA TYR A 158 -0.08 6.18 -11.13
C TYR A 158 -0.75 6.48 -9.78
N VAL A 159 -0.80 5.49 -8.88
CA VAL A 159 -1.42 5.64 -7.56
C VAL A 159 -0.60 6.57 -6.66
N LEU A 160 0.73 6.51 -6.70
CA LEU A 160 1.58 7.39 -5.89
C LEU A 160 1.48 8.86 -6.35
N ARG A 161 1.28 9.12 -7.64
CA ARG A 161 0.97 10.47 -8.15
C ARG A 161 -0.40 10.94 -7.67
N GLY A 162 -1.44 10.17 -7.95
CA GLY A 162 -2.82 10.62 -7.73
C GLY A 162 -3.31 10.53 -6.28
N LEU A 163 -2.99 9.46 -5.55
CA LEU A 163 -3.43 9.24 -4.16
C LEU A 163 -2.46 9.85 -3.14
N GLU A 164 -1.15 9.78 -3.41
CA GLU A 164 -0.11 10.25 -2.48
C GLU A 164 0.42 11.64 -2.81
N GLY A 165 0.08 12.20 -3.99
CA GLY A 165 0.52 13.52 -4.41
C GLY A 165 2.03 13.64 -4.60
N LEU A 166 2.72 12.52 -4.84
CA LEU A 166 4.17 12.54 -5.02
C LEU A 166 4.55 13.09 -6.39
N SER A 167 5.60 13.92 -6.41
CA SER A 167 6.26 14.32 -7.65
C SER A 167 6.90 13.11 -8.34
N ASP A 168 7.16 13.23 -9.64
CA ASP A 168 7.82 12.19 -10.43
C ASP A 168 9.15 11.73 -9.85
N ASP A 169 9.93 12.64 -9.26
CA ASP A 169 11.18 12.29 -8.60
C ASP A 169 10.95 11.54 -7.29
N GLY A 170 9.93 11.92 -6.52
CA GLY A 170 9.51 11.19 -5.33
C GLY A 170 9.05 9.76 -5.67
N VAL A 171 8.26 9.61 -6.73
CA VAL A 171 7.81 8.30 -7.24
C VAL A 171 9.00 7.47 -7.72
N ARG A 172 9.90 8.06 -8.51
CA ARG A 172 11.10 7.39 -9.02
C ARG A 172 11.96 6.84 -7.88
N HIS A 173 12.22 7.66 -6.87
CA HIS A 173 13.00 7.24 -5.71
C HIS A 173 12.30 6.11 -4.95
N LEU A 174 10.99 6.24 -4.68
CA LEU A 174 10.23 5.23 -3.97
C LEU A 174 10.19 3.90 -4.74
N LEU A 175 9.96 3.91 -6.04
CA LEU A 175 9.92 2.69 -6.86
C LEU A 175 11.29 1.99 -6.95
N ARG A 176 12.39 2.75 -7.07
CA ARG A 176 13.75 2.19 -6.98
C ARG A 176 13.99 1.54 -5.62
N ALA A 177 13.66 2.25 -4.55
CA ALA A 177 13.74 1.69 -3.19
C ALA A 177 12.81 0.48 -3.02
N ALA A 178 11.67 0.42 -3.70
CA ALA A 178 10.78 -0.75 -3.71
C ALA A 178 11.31 -1.92 -4.56
N GLY A 179 12.41 -1.75 -5.28
CA GLY A 179 13.03 -2.79 -6.11
C GLY A 179 12.36 -2.98 -7.47
N ALA A 180 11.75 -1.94 -8.02
CA ALA A 180 11.31 -1.91 -9.41
C ALA A 180 12.53 -1.78 -10.35
N GLU A 181 12.52 -2.53 -11.46
CA GLU A 181 13.65 -2.59 -12.41
C GLU A 181 13.59 -1.45 -13.43
N ASP A 182 12.52 -1.35 -14.23
CA ASP A 182 12.31 -0.26 -15.21
C ASP A 182 11.37 0.82 -14.64
N VAL A 183 11.94 1.75 -13.88
CA VAL A 183 11.18 2.83 -13.24
C VAL A 183 10.75 3.91 -14.23
N ASP A 184 11.59 4.24 -15.21
CA ASP A 184 11.27 5.27 -16.20
C ASP A 184 10.23 4.77 -17.20
N GLY A 185 10.24 3.49 -17.56
CA GLY A 185 9.15 2.85 -18.29
C GLY A 185 7.83 2.85 -17.51
N ALA A 186 7.87 2.55 -16.21
CA ALA A 186 6.70 2.60 -15.36
C ALA A 186 6.06 4.01 -15.29
N LEU A 187 6.88 5.06 -15.21
CA LEU A 187 6.41 6.45 -15.20
C LEU A 187 5.78 6.88 -16.52
N ARG A 188 6.36 6.44 -17.65
CA ARG A 188 5.81 6.69 -19.00
C ARG A 188 4.48 5.96 -19.19
N GLU A 189 4.41 4.69 -18.81
CA GLU A 189 3.20 3.87 -18.91
C GLU A 189 2.07 4.45 -18.03
N ALA A 190 2.39 4.85 -16.80
CA ALA A 190 1.45 5.54 -15.91
C ALA A 190 0.98 6.89 -16.48
N GLY A 191 1.89 7.66 -17.10
CA GLY A 191 1.58 8.96 -17.70
C GLY A 191 0.76 8.90 -18.99
N ALA A 192 0.54 7.70 -19.56
CA ALA A 192 -0.34 7.52 -20.71
C ALA A 192 -1.83 7.53 -20.33
N LEU A 193 -2.14 7.42 -19.04
CA LEU A 193 -3.50 7.50 -18.51
C LEU A 193 -3.85 8.93 -18.11
N PRO A 194 -5.12 9.33 -18.22
CA PRO A 194 -5.56 10.62 -17.69
C PRO A 194 -5.49 10.63 -16.17
N ASP A 195 -5.09 11.76 -15.59
CA ASP A 195 -5.00 11.93 -14.13
C ASP A 195 -6.39 12.11 -13.51
N GLU A 196 -6.85 11.13 -12.74
CA GLU A 196 -8.14 11.15 -12.05
C GLU A 196 -7.99 10.87 -10.54
N PRO A 197 -7.33 11.76 -9.77
CA PRO A 197 -7.03 11.53 -8.35
C PRO A 197 -8.30 11.37 -7.48
N ALA A 198 -9.41 12.01 -7.88
CA ALA A 198 -10.69 11.89 -7.18
C ALA A 198 -11.25 10.46 -7.22
N LEU A 199 -11.09 9.74 -8.34
CA LEU A 199 -11.56 8.36 -8.47
C LEU A 199 -10.73 7.40 -7.60
N LEU A 200 -9.42 7.62 -7.48
CA LEU A 200 -8.57 6.88 -6.53
C LEU A 200 -9.02 7.11 -5.07
N GLY A 201 -9.70 8.22 -4.81
CA GLY A 201 -10.36 8.57 -3.55
C GLY A 201 -11.70 7.85 -3.30
N SER A 202 -12.27 7.16 -4.28
CA SER A 202 -13.62 6.60 -4.21
C SER A 202 -13.73 5.45 -3.19
N PRO A 203 -14.88 5.30 -2.50
CA PRO A 203 -15.16 4.18 -1.60
C PRO A 203 -15.08 2.79 -2.26
N GLU A 204 -15.19 2.66 -3.59
CA GLU A 204 -14.99 1.36 -4.26
C GLU A 204 -13.56 0.82 -4.07
N PHE A 205 -12.57 1.71 -4.05
CA PHE A 205 -11.18 1.33 -3.89
C PHE A 205 -10.76 1.23 -2.42
N ASP A 206 -11.68 1.46 -1.47
CA ASP A 206 -11.41 1.40 -0.04
C ASP A 206 -11.62 -0.01 0.53
N PRO A 207 -10.54 -0.72 0.92
CA PRO A 207 -10.66 -2.05 1.51
C PRO A 207 -11.37 -2.03 2.86
N CYS A 208 -11.36 -0.90 3.57
CA CYS A 208 -12.04 -0.73 4.85
C CYS A 208 -13.55 -0.54 4.69
N SER A 209 -14.05 -0.23 3.48
CA SER A 209 -15.48 -0.09 3.20
C SER A 209 -16.09 -1.41 2.72
N LEU A 210 -16.50 -2.26 3.67
CA LEU A 210 -17.07 -3.59 3.38
C LEU A 210 -18.55 -3.67 3.75
N GLN A 211 -19.33 -4.34 2.90
CA GLN A 211 -20.72 -4.68 3.17
C GLN A 211 -20.82 -6.11 3.69
N ALA A 212 -21.45 -6.31 4.84
CA ALA A 212 -21.79 -7.64 5.33
C ALA A 212 -23.11 -8.10 4.71
N ARG A 213 -23.12 -9.29 4.12
CA ARG A 213 -24.32 -9.96 3.61
C ARG A 213 -24.40 -11.37 4.20
N PRO A 214 -25.60 -11.94 4.38
CA PRO A 214 -25.72 -13.33 4.79
C PRO A 214 -25.04 -14.25 3.76
N THR A 215 -24.36 -15.30 4.24
CA THR A 215 -23.97 -16.41 3.36
C THR A 215 -25.22 -17.08 2.81
N ASP A 216 -25.13 -17.71 1.64
CA ASP A 216 -26.27 -18.40 1.00
C ASP A 216 -27.01 -19.33 1.99
N LEU A 217 -28.15 -18.84 2.48
CA LEU A 217 -28.94 -19.47 3.53
C LEU A 217 -29.62 -20.74 3.01
N MET A 218 -29.97 -20.77 1.73
CA MET A 218 -30.60 -21.93 1.09
C MET A 218 -29.59 -23.07 0.93
N ARG A 219 -28.38 -22.75 0.46
CA ARG A 219 -27.29 -23.73 0.40
C ARG A 219 -26.98 -24.30 1.77
N ARG A 220 -26.92 -23.46 2.81
CA ARG A 220 -26.72 -23.95 4.19
C ARG A 220 -27.81 -24.93 4.63
N ARG A 221 -29.08 -24.63 4.34
CA ARG A 221 -30.22 -25.50 4.66
C ARG A 221 -30.18 -26.82 3.88
N GLN A 222 -29.74 -26.79 2.63
CA GLN A 222 -29.58 -28.00 1.82
C GLN A 222 -28.45 -28.89 2.36
N HIS A 223 -27.31 -28.30 2.73
CA HIS A 223 -26.18 -29.05 3.31
C HIS A 223 -26.52 -29.67 4.67
N THR A 224 -27.27 -28.98 5.55
CA THR A 224 -27.72 -29.58 6.81
C THR A 224 -28.71 -30.72 6.58
N ARG A 225 -29.63 -30.57 5.62
CA ARG A 225 -30.53 -31.68 5.23
C ARG A 225 -29.77 -32.88 4.68
N ALA A 226 -28.78 -32.66 3.81
CA ALA A 226 -27.96 -33.73 3.25
C ALA A 226 -27.16 -34.47 4.33
N ALA A 227 -26.61 -33.76 5.32
CA ALA A 227 -25.89 -34.38 6.44
C ALA A 227 -26.82 -35.22 7.33
N LEU A 228 -28.07 -34.80 7.53
CA LEU A 228 -29.06 -35.58 8.28
C LEU A 228 -29.48 -36.87 7.55
N VAL A 229 -29.58 -36.82 6.21
CA VAL A 229 -29.91 -38.01 5.40
C VAL A 229 -28.73 -38.97 5.29
N ALA A 230 -27.49 -38.48 5.22
CA ALA A 230 -26.29 -39.32 5.12
C ALA A 230 -25.83 -39.92 6.47
N GLY A 231 -26.32 -39.39 7.60
CA GLY A 231 -26.04 -39.89 8.94
C GLY A 231 -27.13 -40.78 9.54
N ALA A 232 -28.19 -41.09 8.76
CA ALA A 232 -29.26 -42.03 9.08
C ALA A 232 -29.06 -43.32 8.27
#